data_AF-A0A371FA62-F1
#
_entry.id   AF-A0A371FA62-F1
#
_cell.length_a   1.000
_cell.length_b   1.000
_cell.length_c   1.000
_cell.angle_alpha   90.00
_cell.angle_beta   90.00
_cell.angle_gamma   90.00
#
_symmetry.space_group_name_H-M   'P 1'
#
loop_
_entity.id
_entity.type
_entity.pdbx_description
1 polymer ?
#
loop_
_entity_poly.entity_id
_entity_poly.type
_entity_poly.pdbx_seq_one_letter_code
_entity_poly.pdbx_strand_id
1 'polypeptide(L)'
;MAASADGVASQAYLEGKAVKETKALITELCRHFYSLGWVSGTGGSITIKVHDDSIPIPHQLILMSPSGVQKERMEPQDMYVLSPTGSVLSAPSPKPYPHKPPKCSDCGPLFMKAYDMCDAGAVIHSHGIESCLVTMLNPLAKEFRMGIGKGTSQTLFLCRPNKLSLPCLITRSKILGFNGGKE
;
A
#
# COMPACT_ATOMS: atom_id res chain seq x y z
N MET A 1 0.12 31.66 -12.44
CA MET A 1 -0.40 30.49 -13.17
C MET A 1 0.68 29.42 -13.15
N ALA A 2 0.52 28.38 -12.35
CA ALA A 2 1.40 27.22 -12.36
C ALA A 2 0.63 26.06 -12.99
N ALA A 3 1.10 25.59 -14.15
CA ALA A 3 0.52 24.46 -14.85
C ALA A 3 0.72 23.19 -14.01
N SER A 4 -0.38 22.57 -13.59
CA SER A 4 -0.40 21.26 -12.95
C SER A 4 -0.10 20.21 -14.01
N ALA A 5 1.14 19.71 -14.04
CA ALA A 5 1.54 18.55 -14.81
C ALA A 5 1.05 17.26 -14.13
N ASP A 6 -0.26 17.09 -13.98
CA ASP A 6 -0.83 15.77 -13.74
C ASP A 6 -0.79 15.04 -15.09
N GLY A 7 0.34 14.37 -15.34
CA GLY A 7 0.48 13.45 -16.45
C GLY A 7 -0.54 12.33 -16.30
N VAL A 8 -1.68 12.46 -16.96
CA VAL A 8 -2.67 11.39 -17.09
C VAL A 8 -1.95 10.22 -17.73
N ALA A 9 -1.72 9.16 -16.95
CA ALA A 9 -1.16 7.92 -17.47
C ALA A 9 -2.02 7.47 -18.65
N SER A 10 -1.40 7.14 -19.78
CA SER A 10 -2.15 6.70 -20.96
C SER A 10 -2.95 5.43 -20.64
N GLN A 11 -4.14 5.29 -21.23
CA GLN A 11 -4.94 4.07 -21.07
C GLN A 11 -4.15 2.80 -21.45
N ALA A 12 -3.28 2.92 -22.46
CA ALA A 12 -2.37 1.85 -22.86
C ALA A 12 -1.42 1.41 -21.73
N TYR A 13 -0.93 2.34 -20.91
CA TYR A 13 -0.07 1.99 -19.77
C TYR A 13 -0.87 1.32 -18.64
N LEU A 14 -2.08 1.82 -18.34
CA LEU A 14 -2.97 1.23 -17.34
C LEU A 14 -3.36 -0.22 -17.66
N GLU A 15 -3.48 -0.56 -18.94
CA GLU A 15 -3.78 -1.90 -19.43
C GLU A 15 -2.53 -2.71 -19.82
N GLY A 16 -1.35 -2.14 -19.59
CA GLY A 16 -0.06 -2.70 -19.96
C GLY A 16 0.26 -4.02 -19.25
N LYS A 17 1.20 -4.77 -19.83
CA LYS A 17 1.64 -6.08 -19.32
C LYS A 17 2.17 -5.98 -17.89
N ALA A 18 3.04 -5.00 -17.60
CA ALA A 18 3.65 -4.81 -16.28
C ALA A 18 2.58 -4.58 -15.19
N VAL A 19 1.53 -3.80 -15.50
CA VAL A 19 0.42 -3.56 -14.57
C VAL A 19 -0.33 -4.87 -14.28
N LYS A 20 -0.64 -5.66 -15.31
CA LYS A 20 -1.35 -6.95 -15.17
C LYS A 20 -0.54 -7.95 -14.35
N GLU A 21 0.76 -8.08 -14.60
CA GLU A 21 1.65 -8.96 -13.84
C GLU A 21 1.77 -8.53 -12.37
N THR A 22 1.89 -7.22 -12.12
CA THR A 22 1.95 -6.69 -10.75
C THR A 22 0.63 -6.94 -10.01
N LYS A 23 -0.53 -6.79 -10.67
CA LYS A 23 -1.84 -7.13 -10.07
C LYS A 23 -1.90 -8.60 -9.66
N ALA A 24 -1.44 -9.51 -10.52
CA ALA A 24 -1.40 -10.94 -10.22
C ALA A 24 -0.48 -11.26 -9.04
N LEU A 25 0.71 -10.65 -9.01
CA LEU A 25 1.67 -10.80 -7.90
C LEU A 25 1.07 -10.35 -6.56
N ILE A 26 0.41 -9.18 -6.52
CA ILE A 26 -0.22 -8.68 -5.28
C ILE A 26 -1.29 -9.66 -4.79
N THR A 27 -2.12 -10.19 -5.69
CA THR A 27 -3.14 -11.19 -5.35
C THR A 27 -2.52 -12.46 -4.76
N GLU A 28 -1.47 -12.99 -5.37
CA GLU A 28 -0.77 -14.18 -4.88
C GLU A 28 -0.14 -13.94 -3.49
N LEU A 29 0.56 -12.82 -3.33
CA LEU A 29 1.17 -12.43 -2.06
C LEU A 29 0.11 -12.26 -0.97
N CYS A 30 -1.05 -11.67 -1.26
CA CYS A 30 -2.13 -11.56 -0.29
C CYS A 30 -2.67 -12.91 0.17
N ARG A 31 -2.80 -13.89 -0.73
CA ARG A 31 -3.20 -15.26 -0.37
C ARG A 31 -2.16 -15.90 0.56
N HIS A 32 -0.88 -15.73 0.25
CA HIS A 32 0.21 -16.23 1.07
C HIS A 32 0.29 -15.54 2.44
N PHE A 33 0.19 -14.21 2.49
CA PHE A 33 0.21 -13.47 3.75
C PHE A 33 -1.00 -13.75 4.63
N TYR A 34 -2.15 -14.10 4.03
CA TYR A 34 -3.31 -14.54 4.80
C TYR A 34 -3.04 -15.87 5.50
N SER A 35 -2.43 -16.86 4.84
CA SER A 35 -2.11 -18.15 5.47
C SER A 35 -1.07 -18.02 6.58
N LEU A 36 -0.19 -17.01 6.50
CA LEU A 36 0.74 -16.63 7.58
C LEU A 36 0.09 -15.82 8.71
N GLY A 37 -1.18 -15.42 8.57
CA GLY A 37 -1.91 -14.61 9.55
C GLY A 37 -1.64 -13.10 9.50
N TRP A 38 -0.85 -12.63 8.54
CA TRP A 38 -0.39 -11.23 8.46
C TRP A 38 -1.49 -10.26 8.01
N VAL A 39 -2.43 -10.70 7.17
CA VAL A 39 -3.51 -9.87 6.60
C VAL A 39 -4.89 -10.49 6.85
N SER A 40 -5.08 -11.07 8.03
CA SER A 40 -6.34 -11.72 8.44
C SER A 40 -7.42 -10.70 8.87
N GLY A 41 -8.70 -11.11 8.86
CA GLY A 41 -9.80 -10.31 9.41
C GLY A 41 -10.07 -8.98 8.71
N THR A 42 -9.77 -8.85 7.42
CA THR A 42 -9.79 -7.61 6.61
C THR A 42 -8.75 -6.55 7.01
N GLY A 43 -7.95 -6.83 8.05
CA GLY A 43 -6.83 -6.00 8.46
C GLY A 43 -5.64 -6.14 7.51
N GLY A 44 -4.83 -5.10 7.44
CA GLY A 44 -3.64 -5.08 6.60
C GLY A 44 -3.91 -4.70 5.15
N SER A 45 -2.86 -4.33 4.45
CA SER A 45 -2.93 -3.86 3.06
C SER A 45 -1.56 -3.96 2.42
N ILE A 46 -1.56 -4.10 1.10
CA ILE A 46 -0.34 -4.15 0.30
C ILE A 46 -0.42 -3.13 -0.82
N THR A 47 0.73 -2.55 -1.14
CA THR A 47 0.92 -1.69 -2.30
C THR A 47 2.27 -1.96 -2.94
N ILE A 48 2.32 -1.89 -4.27
CA ILE A 48 3.53 -2.11 -5.06
C ILE A 48 3.58 -1.07 -6.19
N LYS A 49 4.75 -0.47 -6.42
CA LYS A 49 5.03 0.31 -7.63
C LYS A 49 5.20 -0.64 -8.82
N VAL A 50 4.49 -0.36 -9.91
CA VAL A 50 4.56 -1.15 -11.13
C VAL A 50 5.97 -1.05 -11.70
N HIS A 51 6.68 -2.17 -11.68
CA HIS A 51 8.03 -2.22 -12.22
C HIS A 51 7.99 -2.23 -13.75
N ASP A 52 8.40 -1.11 -14.35
CA ASP A 52 8.52 -0.93 -15.78
C ASP A 52 9.85 -0.22 -16.06
N ASP A 53 10.77 -0.92 -16.73
CA ASP A 53 12.12 -0.40 -17.03
C ASP A 53 12.10 0.84 -17.93
N SER A 54 11.02 1.05 -18.69
CA SER A 54 10.86 2.22 -19.56
C SER A 54 10.44 3.48 -18.79
N ILE A 55 9.99 3.33 -17.55
CA ILE A 55 9.47 4.43 -16.72
C ILE A 55 10.35 4.61 -15.49
N PRO A 56 10.89 5.83 -15.24
CA PRO A 56 11.63 6.10 -14.02
C PRO A 56 10.82 5.74 -12.77
N ILE A 57 11.46 5.11 -11.77
CA ILE A 57 10.87 4.72 -10.48
C ILE A 57 9.96 5.79 -9.84
N PRO A 58 10.31 7.10 -9.80
CA PRO A 58 9.42 8.12 -9.21
C PRO A 58 8.15 8.37 -10.01
N HIS A 59 8.07 7.91 -11.26
CA HIS A 59 6.93 8.09 -12.16
C HIS A 59 6.14 6.79 -12.39
N GLN A 60 6.53 5.69 -11.75
CA GLN A 60 5.81 4.41 -11.87
C GLN A 60 4.45 4.46 -11.16
N LEU A 61 3.47 3.79 -11.76
CA LEU A 61 2.14 3.63 -11.19
C LEU A 61 2.20 2.89 -9.86
N ILE A 62 1.24 3.17 -8.99
CA ILE A 62 1.12 2.51 -7.69
C ILE A 62 -0.13 1.64 -7.71
N LEU A 63 0.03 0.35 -7.44
CA LEU A 63 -1.09 -0.56 -7.22
C LEU A 63 -1.38 -0.68 -5.75
N MET A 64 -2.66 -0.71 -5.38
CA MET A 64 -3.07 -0.78 -3.98
C MET A 64 -4.26 -1.71 -3.80
N SER A 65 -4.19 -2.55 -2.77
CA SER A 65 -5.30 -3.42 -2.39
C SER A 65 -6.48 -2.62 -1.80
N PRO A 66 -7.73 -3.00 -2.07
CA PRO A 66 -8.92 -2.33 -1.53
C PRO A 66 -9.07 -2.55 -0.01
N SER A 67 -9.68 -1.60 0.70
CA SER A 67 -10.00 -1.70 2.13
C SER A 67 -11.19 -2.63 2.39
N GLY A 68 -11.21 -3.30 3.53
CA GLY A 68 -12.39 -4.04 4.02
C GLY A 68 -12.78 -5.28 3.22
N VAL A 69 -11.86 -5.85 2.43
CA VAL A 69 -12.08 -7.09 1.67
C VAL A 69 -11.35 -8.27 2.29
N GLN A 70 -11.82 -9.47 1.97
CA GLN A 70 -11.12 -10.74 2.21
C GLN A 70 -9.91 -10.82 1.26
N LYS A 71 -8.70 -10.54 1.78
CA LYS A 71 -7.46 -10.45 1.00
C LYS A 71 -7.11 -11.77 0.30
N GLU A 72 -7.48 -12.89 0.90
CA GLU A 72 -7.30 -14.24 0.38
C GLU A 72 -8.19 -14.57 -0.83
N ARG A 73 -9.25 -13.79 -1.06
CA ARG A 73 -10.19 -13.95 -2.20
C ARG A 73 -10.14 -12.80 -3.18
N MET A 74 -9.15 -11.92 -3.04
CA MET A 74 -8.96 -10.79 -3.93
C MET A 74 -8.52 -11.27 -5.31
N GLU A 75 -9.12 -10.73 -6.36
CA GLU A 75 -8.71 -11.00 -7.74
C GLU A 75 -7.90 -9.83 -8.32
N PRO A 76 -7.08 -10.03 -9.37
CA PRO A 76 -6.27 -8.95 -9.95
C PRO A 76 -7.09 -7.71 -10.38
N GLN A 77 -8.34 -7.93 -10.80
CA GLN A 77 -9.28 -6.89 -11.19
C GLN A 77 -9.84 -6.06 -10.02
N ASP A 78 -9.68 -6.54 -8.78
CA ASP A 78 -10.16 -5.87 -7.57
C ASP A 78 -9.19 -4.76 -7.08
N MET A 79 -8.09 -4.49 -7.80
CA MET A 79 -7.03 -3.56 -7.40
C MET A 79 -7.31 -2.11 -7.81
N TYR A 80 -6.89 -1.17 -6.96
CA TYR A 80 -6.78 0.24 -7.33
C TYR A 80 -5.47 0.51 -8.08
N VAL A 81 -5.54 1.42 -9.06
CA VAL A 81 -4.36 1.99 -9.72
C VAL A 81 -4.29 3.47 -9.39
N LEU A 82 -3.17 3.90 -8.84
CA LEU A 82 -2.91 5.26 -8.40
C LEU A 82 -1.76 5.85 -9.20
N SER A 83 -1.80 7.18 -9.35
CA SER A 83 -0.67 7.96 -9.84
C SER A 83 0.50 7.89 -8.86
N PRO A 84 1.71 8.30 -9.29
CA PRO A 84 2.85 8.42 -8.39
C PRO A 84 2.64 9.43 -7.24
N THR A 85 1.70 10.36 -7.43
CA THR A 85 1.28 11.35 -6.42
C THR A 85 0.20 10.83 -5.47
N GLY A 86 -0.36 9.64 -5.72
CA GLY A 86 -1.39 9.00 -4.88
C GLY A 86 -2.84 9.30 -5.30
N SER A 87 -3.06 9.98 -6.42
CA SER A 87 -4.40 10.19 -6.99
C SER A 87 -4.93 8.90 -7.62
N VAL A 88 -6.20 8.54 -7.42
CA VAL A 88 -6.79 7.33 -8.01
C VAL A 88 -7.00 7.55 -9.51
N LEU A 89 -6.35 6.71 -10.33
CA LEU A 89 -6.48 6.70 -11.80
C LEU A 89 -7.47 5.64 -12.28
N SER A 90 -7.55 4.51 -11.57
CA SER A 90 -8.50 3.44 -11.86
C SER A 90 -8.96 2.78 -10.56
N ALA A 91 -10.26 2.52 -10.47
CA ALA A 91 -10.89 1.85 -9.35
C ALA A 91 -11.51 0.53 -9.83
N PRO A 92 -11.52 -0.52 -9.00
CA PRO A 92 -12.21 -1.76 -9.32
C PRO A 92 -13.71 -1.53 -9.51
N SER A 93 -14.32 -2.28 -10.42
CA SER A 93 -15.76 -2.20 -10.65
C SER A 93 -16.54 -2.69 -9.42
N PRO A 94 -17.65 -2.03 -9.06
CA PRO A 94 -18.48 -2.49 -7.97
C PRO A 94 -19.08 -3.86 -8.31
N LYS A 95 -18.90 -4.83 -7.41
CA LYS A 95 -19.56 -6.14 -7.53
C LYS A 95 -21.08 -5.98 -7.37
N PRO A 96 -21.90 -6.86 -7.98
CA PRO A 96 -23.35 -6.80 -7.84
C PRO A 96 -23.81 -6.87 -6.37
N TYR A 97 -25.03 -6.40 -6.11
CA TYR A 97 -25.66 -6.49 -4.79
C TYR A 97 -25.57 -7.93 -4.21
N PRO A 98 -25.25 -8.11 -2.91
CA PRO A 98 -25.25 -7.14 -1.81
C PRO A 98 -23.89 -6.48 -1.51
N HIS A 99 -22.91 -6.60 -2.41
CA HIS A 99 -21.56 -6.11 -2.15
C HIS A 99 -21.47 -4.58 -2.27
N LYS A 100 -20.96 -3.91 -1.22
CA LYS A 100 -20.65 -2.48 -1.28
C LYS A 100 -19.43 -2.27 -2.20
N PRO A 101 -19.36 -1.13 -2.93
CA PRO A 101 -18.15 -0.77 -3.66
C PRO A 101 -16.96 -0.79 -2.71
N PRO A 102 -15.85 -1.44 -3.09
CA PRO A 102 -14.63 -1.38 -2.30
C PRO A 102 -14.20 0.09 -2.15
N LYS A 103 -13.55 0.39 -1.03
CA LYS A 103 -12.90 1.69 -0.80
C LYS A 103 -11.40 1.53 -1.03
N CYS A 104 -10.73 2.60 -1.43
CA CYS A 104 -9.27 2.62 -1.42
C CYS A 104 -8.77 2.44 0.03
N SER A 105 -7.60 1.83 0.23
CA SER A 105 -7.08 1.51 1.56
C SER A 105 -6.90 2.78 2.41
N ASP A 106 -7.41 2.76 3.65
CA ASP A 106 -7.21 3.84 4.62
C ASP A 106 -5.72 4.05 4.99
N CYS A 107 -4.87 3.06 4.67
CA CYS A 107 -3.42 3.13 4.80
C CYS A 107 -2.73 3.95 3.70
N GLY A 108 -3.47 4.43 2.69
CA GLY A 108 -2.92 5.12 1.52
C GLY A 108 -1.95 6.27 1.84
N PRO A 109 -2.30 7.23 2.72
CA PRO A 109 -1.37 8.31 3.06
C PRO A 109 -0.07 7.83 3.73
N LEU A 110 -0.14 6.76 4.52
CA LEU A 110 1.05 6.17 5.13
C LEU A 110 1.96 5.53 4.07
N PHE A 111 1.36 4.83 3.11
CA PHE A 111 2.08 4.23 1.98
C PHE A 111 2.76 5.28 1.11
N MET A 112 2.08 6.37 0.80
CA MET A 112 2.69 7.48 0.07
C MET A 112 3.87 8.06 0.83
N LYS A 113 3.76 8.20 2.16
CA LYS A 113 4.87 8.69 2.97
C LYS A 113 6.05 7.72 3.02
N ALA A 114 5.78 6.42 3.02
CA ALA A 114 6.80 5.39 2.92
C ALA A 114 7.51 5.41 1.56
N TYR A 115 6.78 5.62 0.46
CA TYR A 115 7.38 5.80 -0.86
C TYR A 115 8.29 7.04 -0.93
N ASP A 116 7.85 8.15 -0.35
CA ASP A 116 8.59 9.42 -0.29
C ASP A 116 9.84 9.33 0.60
N MET A 117 9.68 8.93 1.86
CA MET A 117 10.78 8.95 2.84
C MET A 117 11.77 7.80 2.70
N CYS A 118 11.30 6.65 2.21
CA CYS A 118 12.09 5.43 2.22
C CYS A 118 12.48 4.93 0.83
N ASP A 119 12.11 5.62 -0.25
CA ASP A 119 12.32 5.13 -1.61
C ASP A 119 11.88 3.66 -1.76
N ALA A 120 10.69 3.36 -1.21
CA ALA A 120 10.14 2.02 -1.25
C ALA A 120 9.66 1.67 -2.68
N GLY A 121 9.75 0.39 -3.03
CA GLY A 121 9.15 -0.20 -4.23
C GLY A 121 7.85 -0.95 -3.89
N ALA A 122 7.75 -1.46 -2.66
CA ALA A 122 6.52 -2.04 -2.12
C ALA A 122 6.40 -1.80 -0.62
N VAL A 123 5.16 -1.74 -0.14
CA VAL A 123 4.82 -1.57 1.28
C VAL A 123 3.75 -2.58 1.66
N ILE A 124 3.99 -3.29 2.76
CA ILE A 124 3.04 -4.25 3.33
C ILE A 124 2.71 -3.80 4.75
N HIS A 125 1.44 -3.56 5.00
CA HIS A 125 0.91 -3.34 6.33
C HIS A 125 0.33 -4.65 6.86
N SER A 126 0.90 -5.15 7.96
CA SER A 126 0.53 -6.41 8.61
C SER A 126 -0.12 -6.16 9.97
N HIS A 127 -1.06 -7.03 10.31
CA HIS A 127 -1.65 -7.20 11.63
C HIS A 127 -1.28 -8.57 12.26
N GLY A 128 -0.22 -9.22 11.76
CA GLY A 128 0.25 -10.47 12.33
C GLY A 128 0.57 -10.34 13.82
N ILE A 129 0.24 -11.39 14.59
CA ILE A 129 0.37 -11.37 16.05
C ILE A 129 1.84 -11.25 16.46
N GLU A 130 2.73 -11.90 15.73
CA GLU A 130 4.18 -11.80 15.90
C GLU A 130 4.66 -10.35 15.71
N SER A 131 4.15 -9.67 14.68
CA SER A 131 4.44 -8.27 14.41
C SER A 131 3.98 -7.37 15.56
N CYS A 132 2.80 -7.65 16.14
CA CYS A 132 2.29 -6.89 17.29
C CYS A 132 3.14 -7.13 18.55
N LEU A 133 3.45 -8.40 18.85
CA LEU A 133 4.25 -8.80 20.00
C LEU A 133 5.64 -8.16 19.97
N VAL A 134 6.33 -8.21 18.82
CA VAL A 134 7.67 -7.61 18.67
C VAL A 134 7.67 -6.13 19.00
N THR A 135 6.61 -5.39 18.63
CA THR A 135 6.52 -3.95 18.95
C THR A 135 6.30 -3.66 20.43
N MET A 136 5.91 -4.66 21.22
CA MET A 136 5.71 -4.54 22.67
C MET A 136 6.91 -5.03 23.48
N LEU A 137 7.81 -5.82 22.89
CA LEU A 137 8.94 -6.45 23.61
C LEU A 137 9.94 -5.44 24.20
N ASN A 138 10.25 -4.37 23.47
CA ASN A 138 11.19 -3.36 23.94
C ASN A 138 10.64 -1.94 23.71
N PRO A 139 10.01 -1.31 24.71
CA PRO A 139 9.44 0.03 24.57
C PRO A 139 10.49 1.13 24.36
N LEU A 140 11.78 0.84 24.62
CA LEU A 140 12.89 1.77 24.44
C LEU A 140 13.63 1.57 23.11
N ALA A 141 13.21 0.61 22.28
CA ALA A 141 13.81 0.40 20.97
C ALA A 141 13.65 1.66 20.10
N LYS A 142 14.67 1.94 19.28
CA LYS A 142 14.59 3.01 18.28
C LYS A 142 13.60 2.59 17.19
N GLU A 143 12.50 3.35 17.09
CA GLU A 143 11.44 3.12 16.10
C GLU A 143 11.52 4.17 14.99
N PHE A 144 11.36 3.73 13.74
CA PHE A 144 11.12 4.65 12.63
C PHE A 144 9.66 5.12 12.68
N ARG A 145 9.45 6.40 13.00
CA ARG A 145 8.12 6.97 13.20
C ARG A 145 7.68 7.72 11.95
N MET A 146 6.75 7.14 11.20
CA MET A 146 5.94 7.84 10.20
C MET A 146 4.57 8.13 10.81
N GLY A 147 4.09 9.37 10.71
CA GLY A 147 2.87 9.81 11.38
C GLY A 147 1.98 10.72 10.51
N ILE A 148 0.66 10.59 10.69
CA ILE A 148 -0.41 11.29 9.96
C ILE A 148 -1.58 11.93 10.85
N GLY A 149 -1.44 12.10 12.22
CA GLY A 149 -2.38 12.57 13.37
C GLY A 149 -3.13 11.63 14.49
N LYS A 150 -2.67 11.31 15.72
CA LYS A 150 -3.29 10.39 16.79
C LYS A 150 -3.37 8.84 16.59
N GLY A 151 -2.90 8.13 17.63
CA GLY A 151 -2.01 6.97 17.47
C GLY A 151 -2.54 5.58 17.76
N THR A 152 -2.50 4.75 16.71
CA THR A 152 -2.37 3.30 16.80
C THR A 152 -1.00 2.90 16.27
N SER A 153 -0.35 1.92 16.89
CA SER A 153 0.92 1.38 16.42
C SER A 153 0.64 0.31 15.39
N GLN A 154 1.18 0.45 14.19
CA GLN A 154 1.00 -0.48 13.09
C GLN A 154 2.36 -0.94 12.57
N THR A 155 2.44 -2.19 12.13
CA THR A 155 3.69 -2.70 11.55
C THR A 155 3.63 -2.55 10.03
N LEU A 156 4.62 -1.83 9.49
CA LEU A 156 4.86 -1.68 8.07
C LEU A 156 6.18 -2.34 7.70
N PHE A 157 6.12 -3.22 6.72
CA PHE A 157 7.27 -3.81 6.04
C PHE A 157 7.51 -3.05 4.73
N LEU A 158 8.77 -2.64 4.51
CA LEU A 158 9.20 -1.87 3.36
C LEU A 158 10.17 -2.69 2.52
N CYS A 159 9.84 -2.87 1.24
CA CYS A 159 10.75 -3.44 0.25
C CYS A 159 11.35 -2.32 -0.60
N ARG A 160 12.67 -2.24 -0.69
CA ARG A 160 13.40 -1.26 -1.51
C ARG A 160 13.95 -1.92 -2.78
N PRO A 161 13.79 -1.31 -3.96
CA PRO A 161 14.17 -1.93 -5.23
C PRO A 161 15.69 -2.16 -5.39
N ASN A 162 16.55 -1.31 -4.80
CA ASN A 162 17.99 -1.32 -5.07
C ASN A 162 18.90 -1.49 -3.83
N LYS A 163 18.40 -2.04 -2.73
CA LYS A 163 19.22 -2.32 -1.53
C LYS A 163 18.92 -3.71 -0.96
N LEU A 164 19.58 -4.74 -1.49
CA LEU A 164 19.68 -6.06 -0.86
C LEU A 164 20.40 -6.02 0.51
N SER A 165 21.01 -4.90 0.89
CA SER A 165 21.88 -4.80 2.07
C SER A 165 21.28 -4.10 3.29
N LEU A 166 20.04 -3.58 3.21
CA LEU A 166 19.37 -3.03 4.38
C LEU A 166 18.28 -4.00 4.83
N PRO A 167 18.18 -4.32 6.13
CA PRO A 167 17.15 -5.22 6.63
C PRO A 167 15.78 -4.69 6.21
N CYS A 168 14.90 -5.60 5.81
CA CYS A 168 13.47 -5.34 5.66
C CYS A 168 13.05 -4.52 6.88
N LEU A 169 12.74 -3.24 6.66
CA LEU A 169 12.59 -2.31 7.77
C LEU A 169 11.23 -2.64 8.40
N ILE A 170 11.24 -3.45 9.46
CA ILE A 170 10.06 -3.69 10.30
C ILE A 170 9.87 -2.40 11.09
N THR A 171 9.05 -1.51 10.55
CA THR A 171 8.80 -0.23 11.17
C THR A 171 7.51 -0.28 11.95
N ARG A 172 7.57 0.09 13.22
CA ARG A 172 6.38 0.48 13.97
C ARG A 172 5.97 1.86 13.48
N SER A 173 5.16 1.90 12.44
CA SER A 173 4.57 3.14 11.95
C SER A 173 3.36 3.48 12.80
N LYS A 174 3.41 4.63 13.47
CA LYS A 174 2.27 5.13 14.23
C LYS A 174 1.39 5.89 13.26
N ILE A 175 0.36 5.26 12.68
CA ILE A 175 -0.69 6.00 11.98
C ILE A 175 -1.33 6.90 13.02
N LEU A 176 -0.92 8.14 12.91
CA LEU A 176 -1.62 9.25 13.46
C LEU A 176 -2.69 9.53 12.30
N GLY A 177 -4.02 9.70 12.47
CA GLY A 177 -5.02 10.26 11.52
C GLY A 177 -5.42 11.78 11.53
N PHE A 178 -6.09 12.22 10.47
CA PHE A 178 -6.43 13.63 10.22
C PHE A 178 -7.54 14.16 11.15
N ASN A 179 -7.28 15.24 11.91
CA ASN A 179 -8.33 15.97 12.63
C ASN A 179 -8.79 17.12 11.74
N GLY A 180 -9.88 16.92 10.99
CA GLY A 180 -10.57 17.98 10.26
C GLY A 180 -11.27 18.91 11.25
N GLY A 181 -10.50 19.80 11.89
CA GLY A 181 -11.04 20.96 12.58
C GLY A 181 -11.54 21.95 11.53
N LYS A 182 -12.86 22.09 11.44
CA LYS A 182 -13.48 23.28 10.86
C LYS A 182 -13.33 24.38 11.91
N GLU A 183 -12.56 25.41 11.60
CA GLU A 183 -12.83 26.78 12.07
C GLU A 183 -13.56 27.52 10.95
#